data_AF-A0A060ZEJ4-F1
#
_entry.id   AF-A0A060ZEJ4-F1
#
_cell.length_a   1.000
_cell.length_b   1.000
_cell.length_c   1.000
_cell.angle_alpha   90.00
_cell.angle_beta   90.00
_cell.angle_gamma   90.00
#
_symmetry.space_group_name_H-M   'P 1'
#
loop_
_entity.id
_entity.type
_entity.pdbx_description
1 polymer ?
#
loop_
_entity_poly.entity_id
_entity_poly.type
_entity_poly.pdbx_seq_one_letter_code
_entity_poly.pdbx_strand_id
1 'polypeptide(L)'
;MCVNTVGGFTCKCPPGFTQHHTACIDNNECVGEPSLCGTKGICQNSPGSFNCACQRGYELDDTGLHCDDVNECDSNDRCQHGCQNMLGGYRCNCPQGYTQHYQWNQCVGEYHTHTEGATLGH
;
A
#
# COMPACT_ATOMS: atom_id res chain seq x y z
N MET A 1 22.59 3.56 -26.14
CA MET A 1 22.96 3.67 -27.56
C MET A 1 24.30 4.40 -27.69
N CYS A 2 25.26 3.90 -28.46
CA CYS A 2 26.52 4.61 -28.69
C CYS A 2 26.46 5.35 -30.03
N VAL A 3 26.73 6.65 -29.97
CA VAL A 3 26.79 7.53 -31.14
C VAL A 3 28.25 7.87 -31.41
N ASN A 4 28.72 7.63 -32.63
CA ASN A 4 30.08 8.00 -33.02
C ASN A 4 30.20 9.52 -33.12
N THR A 5 31.26 10.09 -32.56
CA THR A 5 31.58 11.52 -32.59
C THR A 5 32.94 11.71 -33.27
N VAL A 6 33.24 12.90 -33.80
CA VAL A 6 34.55 13.17 -34.43
C VAL A 6 35.63 13.07 -33.35
N GLY A 7 36.42 11.99 -33.39
CA GLY A 7 37.44 11.67 -32.38
C GLY A 7 37.10 10.54 -31.40
N GLY A 8 35.92 9.89 -31.51
CA GLY A 8 35.57 8.76 -30.64
C GLY A 8 34.13 8.26 -30.78
N PHE A 9 33.60 7.67 -29.69
CA PHE A 9 32.20 7.29 -29.57
C PHE A 9 31.67 7.72 -28.19
N THR A 10 30.44 8.23 -28.14
CA THR A 10 29.75 8.60 -26.90
C THR A 10 28.58 7.65 -26.70
N CYS A 11 28.59 6.88 -25.62
CA CYS A 11 27.46 6.04 -25.24
C CYS A 11 26.44 6.85 -24.42
N LYS A 12 25.26 7.10 -25.00
CA LYS A 12 24.12 7.65 -24.29
C LYS A 12 23.32 6.51 -23.66
N CYS A 13 23.14 6.56 -22.34
CA CYS A 13 22.26 5.63 -21.65
C CYS A 13 20.79 6.00 -21.86
N PRO A 14 19.85 5.02 -21.77
CA PRO A 14 18.42 5.31 -21.72
C PRO A 14 18.08 6.22 -20.52
N PRO A 15 16.92 6.90 -20.53
CA PRO A 15 16.42 7.60 -19.34
C PRO A 15 16.39 6.68 -18.12
N GLY A 16 16.75 7.20 -16.95
CA GLY A 16 16.83 6.41 -15.70
C GLY A 16 18.14 5.62 -15.53
N PHE A 17 19.11 5.73 -16.46
CA PHE A 17 20.39 5.04 -16.35
C PHE A 17 21.58 6.01 -16.41
N THR A 18 22.62 5.71 -15.62
CA THR A 18 23.89 6.44 -15.62
C THR A 18 25.00 5.60 -16.26
N GLN A 19 25.84 6.25 -17.07
CA GLN A 19 26.97 5.59 -17.71
C GLN A 19 28.08 5.32 -16.69
N HIS A 20 28.44 4.05 -16.53
CA HIS A 20 29.62 3.61 -15.82
C HIS A 20 30.52 2.80 -16.77
N HIS A 21 31.60 3.43 -17.22
CA HIS A 21 32.52 2.89 -18.24
C HIS A 21 31.80 2.57 -19.57
N THR A 22 31.65 1.28 -19.89
CA THR A 22 30.98 0.78 -21.10
C THR A 22 29.55 0.29 -20.82
N ALA A 23 29.11 0.34 -19.56
CA ALA A 23 27.79 -0.12 -19.15
C ALA A 23 26.88 1.05 -18.74
N CYS A 24 25.58 0.83 -18.87
CA CYS A 24 24.55 1.69 -18.31
C CYS A 24 24.00 1.00 -17.07
N ILE A 25 24.18 1.64 -15.91
CA ILE A 25 23.67 1.14 -14.63
C ILE A 25 22.39 1.90 -14.34
N ASP A 26 21.39 1.15 -13.91
CA ASP A 26 20.10 1.68 -13.47
C ASP A 26 20.29 2.62 -12.27
N ASN A 27 19.64 3.78 -12.31
CA ASN A 27 19.63 4.68 -11.17
C ASN A 27 18.67 4.10 -10.14
N ASN A 28 19.10 4.05 -8.88
CA ASN A 28 18.21 3.62 -7.81
C ASN A 28 17.61 4.85 -7.14
N GLU A 29 16.48 5.32 -7.66
CA GLU A 29 15.81 6.51 -7.13
C GLU A 29 15.39 6.30 -5.67
N CYS A 30 15.05 5.08 -5.26
CA CYS A 30 14.67 4.75 -3.88
C CYS A 30 15.80 4.97 -2.85
N VAL A 31 17.07 4.88 -3.27
CA VAL A 31 18.23 5.18 -2.41
C VAL A 31 18.57 6.66 -2.45
N GLY A 32 18.38 7.31 -3.60
CA GLY A 32 18.66 8.73 -3.78
C GLY A 32 17.68 9.65 -3.05
N GLU A 33 16.39 9.31 -3.07
CA GLU A 33 15.31 10.13 -2.53
C GLU A 33 14.35 9.27 -1.68
N PRO A 34 14.59 9.15 -0.36
CA PRO A 34 13.82 8.28 0.52
C PRO A 34 12.32 8.63 0.63
N SER A 35 11.94 9.86 0.27
CA SER A 35 10.58 10.38 0.37
C SER A 35 9.79 10.35 -0.94
N LEU A 36 10.29 9.70 -1.99
CA LEU A 36 9.63 9.63 -3.31
C LEU A 36 8.18 9.15 -3.26
N CYS A 37 7.90 8.15 -2.41
CA CYS A 37 6.59 7.50 -2.34
C CYS A 37 5.70 8.01 -1.19
N GLY A 38 6.05 9.14 -0.58
CA GLY A 38 5.36 9.66 0.60
C GLY A 38 5.53 8.78 1.86
N THR A 39 4.74 9.07 2.91
CA THR A 39 4.89 8.44 4.24
C THR A 39 4.23 7.06 4.35
N LYS A 40 3.31 6.73 3.45
CA LYS A 40 2.54 5.47 3.42
C LYS A 40 2.86 4.60 2.20
N GLY A 41 3.82 5.02 1.38
CA GLY A 41 4.33 4.25 0.26
C GLY A 41 5.66 3.57 0.55
N ILE A 42 5.95 2.54 -0.24
CA ILE A 42 7.19 1.77 -0.26
C ILE A 42 7.75 1.91 -1.65
N CYS A 43 8.96 2.47 -1.77
CA CYS A 43 9.64 2.60 -3.05
C CYS A 43 10.21 1.26 -3.51
N GLN A 44 9.95 0.92 -4.77
CA GLN A 44 10.46 -0.27 -5.43
C GLN A 44 11.20 0.13 -6.70
N ASN A 45 12.51 -0.10 -6.72
CA ASN A 45 13.34 0.24 -7.86
C ASN A 45 13.05 -0.70 -9.04
N SER A 46 13.03 -0.16 -10.25
CA SER A 46 12.78 -0.92 -11.47
C SER A 46 13.72 -0.48 -12.60
N PRO A 47 14.07 -1.32 -13.59
CA PRO A 47 14.99 -0.87 -14.64
C PRO A 47 14.45 0.34 -15.42
N GLY A 48 15.15 1.47 -15.31
CA GLY A 48 14.86 2.75 -15.96
C GLY A 48 13.91 3.68 -15.19
N SER A 49 13.40 3.26 -14.03
CA SER A 49 12.46 4.05 -13.22
C SER A 49 12.23 3.45 -11.83
N PHE A 50 11.18 3.88 -11.13
CA PHE A 50 10.75 3.28 -9.88
C PHE A 50 9.23 3.18 -9.86
N ASN A 51 8.71 2.37 -8.95
CA ASN A 51 7.29 2.28 -8.67
C ASN A 51 7.07 2.43 -7.17
N CYS A 52 5.98 3.10 -6.80
CA CYS A 52 5.54 3.20 -5.43
C CYS A 52 4.48 2.13 -5.15
N ALA A 53 4.58 1.44 -4.02
CA ALA A 53 3.57 0.51 -3.55
C ALA A 53 3.02 0.99 -2.21
N CYS A 54 1.70 1.09 -2.08
CA CYS A 54 1.08 1.58 -0.86
C CYS A 54 0.96 0.50 0.22
N GLN A 55 1.04 0.93 1.49
CA GLN A 55 0.71 0.09 2.63
C GLN A 55 -0.77 -0.34 2.58
N ARG A 56 -1.11 -1.41 3.31
CA ARG A 56 -2.50 -1.89 3.39
C ARG A 56 -3.44 -0.78 3.87
N GLY A 57 -4.59 -0.63 3.20
CA GLY A 57 -5.58 0.42 3.48
C GLY A 57 -5.31 1.74 2.75
N TYR A 58 -4.32 1.77 1.85
CA TYR A 58 -4.00 2.93 1.03
C TYR A 58 -3.92 2.55 -0.45
N GLU A 59 -4.20 3.51 -1.32
CA GLU A 59 -4.08 3.38 -2.77
C GLU A 59 -3.25 4.51 -3.38
N LEU A 60 -2.69 4.27 -4.55
CA LEU A 60 -1.92 5.29 -5.26
C LEU A 60 -2.85 6.38 -5.77
N ASP A 61 -2.43 7.63 -5.56
CA ASP A 61 -3.07 8.79 -6.17
C ASP A 61 -2.88 8.81 -7.70
N ASP A 62 -3.53 9.78 -8.37
CA ASP A 62 -3.42 9.97 -9.81
C ASP A 62 -1.98 10.28 -10.29
N THR A 63 -1.09 10.70 -9.37
CA THR A 63 0.32 10.94 -9.67
C THR A 63 1.16 9.66 -9.64
N GLY A 64 0.67 8.60 -9.01
CA GLY A 64 1.39 7.35 -8.81
C GLY A 64 2.54 7.45 -7.80
N LEU A 65 2.59 8.53 -7.01
CA LEU A 65 3.67 8.80 -6.05
C LEU A 65 3.17 8.86 -4.61
N HIS A 66 1.92 9.26 -4.38
CA HIS A 66 1.39 9.38 -3.03
C HIS A 66 0.37 8.29 -2.77
N CYS A 67 0.26 7.92 -1.49
CA CYS A 67 -0.65 6.89 -1.03
C CYS A 67 -1.75 7.55 -0.21
N ASP A 68 -2.95 7.59 -0.77
CA ASP A 68 -4.14 8.13 -0.14
C ASP A 68 -4.90 7.02 0.59
N ASP A 69 -5.55 7.39 1.69
CA ASP A 69 -6.33 6.47 2.51
C ASP A 69 -7.55 5.98 1.73
N VAL A 70 -7.73 4.66 1.67
CA VAL A 70 -8.89 4.05 1.02
C VAL A 70 -10.05 4.16 1.98
N ASN A 71 -11.10 4.88 1.60
CA ASN A 71 -12.30 4.97 2.41
C ASN A 71 -13.14 3.69 2.29
N GLU A 72 -12.94 2.73 3.20
CA GLU A 72 -13.70 1.48 3.12
C GLU A 72 -15.20 1.66 3.42
N CYS A 73 -15.61 2.80 4.00
CA CYS A 73 -17.01 3.09 4.28
C CYS A 73 -17.83 3.53 3.06
N ASP A 74 -17.19 3.81 1.93
CA ASP A 74 -17.91 4.10 0.68
C ASP A 74 -18.63 2.85 0.14
N SER A 75 -18.22 1.66 0.60
CA SER A 75 -18.93 0.41 0.35
C SER A 75 -19.94 0.14 1.47
N ASN A 76 -21.23 0.23 1.12
CA ASN A 76 -22.34 0.16 2.07
C ASN A 76 -22.48 -1.21 2.78
N ASP A 77 -21.88 -2.27 2.24
CA ASP A 77 -22.02 -3.65 2.72
C ASP A 77 -20.92 -4.07 3.72
N ARG A 78 -20.04 -3.15 4.13
CA ARG A 78 -18.87 -3.45 4.97
C ARG A 78 -19.16 -3.58 6.46
N CYS A 79 -20.21 -2.92 6.95
CA CYS A 79 -20.59 -2.89 8.37
C CYS A 79 -22.10 -2.98 8.54
N GLN A 80 -22.56 -3.76 9.53
CA GLN A 80 -23.98 -3.92 9.82
C GLN A 80 -24.61 -2.71 10.53
N HIS A 81 -23.84 -2.00 11.35
CA HIS A 81 -24.34 -0.96 12.26
C HIS A 81 -23.63 0.39 12.08
N GLY A 82 -23.25 0.72 10.84
CA GLY A 82 -22.54 1.94 10.49
C GLY A 82 -21.02 1.77 10.48
N CYS A 83 -20.37 2.58 9.66
CA CYS A 83 -18.94 2.51 9.38
C CYS A 83 -18.28 3.85 9.72
N GLN A 84 -17.05 3.79 10.22
CA GLN A 84 -16.19 4.95 10.39
C GLN A 84 -14.83 4.68 9.78
N ASN A 85 -14.47 5.52 8.81
CA ASN A 85 -13.18 5.46 8.14
C ASN A 85 -12.06 5.93 9.09
N MET A 86 -10.91 5.26 9.03
CA MET A 86 -9.71 5.56 9.80
C MET A 86 -8.47 5.45 8.90
N LEU A 87 -7.36 6.05 9.32
CA LEU A 87 -6.14 5.97 8.52
C LEU A 87 -5.61 4.53 8.46
N GLY A 88 -5.62 3.93 7.28
CA GLY A 88 -5.19 2.56 6.98
C GLY A 88 -6.24 1.48 7.24
N GLY A 89 -7.51 1.85 7.42
CA GLY A 89 -8.60 0.89 7.62
C GLY A 89 -9.87 1.52 8.20
N TYR A 90 -10.82 0.71 8.66
CA TYR A 90 -12.08 1.22 9.17
C TYR A 90 -12.51 0.53 10.46
N ARG A 91 -13.45 1.14 11.18
CA ARG A 91 -14.19 0.50 12.26
C ARG A 91 -15.68 0.45 11.97
N CYS A 92 -16.30 -0.66 12.34
CA CYS A 92 -17.73 -0.74 12.42
C CYS A 92 -18.19 -0.25 13.78
N ASN A 93 -19.23 0.58 13.80
CA ASN A 93 -19.87 0.97 15.04
C ASN A 93 -20.66 -0.23 15.54
N CYS A 94 -20.38 -0.70 16.76
CA CYS A 94 -21.10 -1.80 17.36
C CYS A 94 -22.05 -1.30 18.46
N PRO A 95 -23.22 -1.94 18.65
CA PRO A 95 -24.11 -1.65 19.77
C PRO A 95 -23.39 -1.83 21.12
N GLN A 96 -23.92 -1.23 22.18
CA GLN A 96 -23.35 -1.34 23.53
C GLN A 96 -23.18 -2.81 23.94
N GLY A 97 -21.99 -3.18 24.41
CA GLY A 97 -21.64 -4.56 24.81
C GLY A 97 -21.08 -5.45 23.69
N TYR A 98 -20.87 -4.89 22.50
CA TYR A 98 -20.29 -5.61 21.36
C TYR A 98 -18.99 -4.94 20.87
N THR A 99 -18.05 -5.75 20.40
CA THR A 99 -16.78 -5.31 19.80
C THR A 99 -16.65 -5.86 18.38
N GLN A 100 -15.90 -5.16 17.53
CA GLN A 100 -15.71 -5.60 16.15
C GLN A 100 -14.69 -6.75 16.09
N HIS A 101 -15.07 -7.85 15.43
CA HIS A 101 -14.17 -8.93 15.11
C HIS A 101 -13.29 -8.57 13.90
N TYR A 102 -11.97 -8.55 14.10
CA TYR A 102 -10.97 -8.12 13.12
C TYR A 102 -10.93 -8.91 11.80
N GLN A 103 -11.41 -10.16 11.78
CA GLN A 103 -11.45 -10.97 10.54
C GLN A 103 -12.79 -10.91 9.78
N TRP A 104 -13.90 -10.67 10.49
CA TRP A 104 -15.24 -10.87 9.94
C TRP A 104 -16.05 -9.56 9.87
N ASN A 105 -15.53 -8.47 10.43
CA ASN A 105 -16.21 -7.17 10.53
C ASN A 105 -17.61 -7.26 11.16
N GLN A 106 -17.80 -8.27 11.99
CA GLN A 106 -19.02 -8.55 12.73
C GLN A 106 -18.88 -8.07 14.16
N CYS A 107 -19.97 -7.59 14.73
CA CYS A 107 -20.04 -7.22 16.14
C CYS A 107 -20.24 -8.49 16.96
N VAL A 108 -19.25 -8.83 17.80
CA VAL A 108 -19.29 -9.96 18.72
C VAL A 108 -19.47 -9.46 20.16
N GLY A 109 -20.37 -10.08 20.91
CA GLY A 109 -20.57 -9.75 22.33
C GLY A 109 -19.46 -10.34 23.19
N GLU A 110 -19.23 -9.78 24.39
CA GLU A 110 -18.21 -10.23 25.35
C GLU A 110 -18.43 -11.64 25.95
N TYR A 111 -19.37 -12.44 25.45
CA TYR A 111 -19.69 -13.78 25.98
C TYR A 111 -19.16 -14.95 25.14
N HIS A 112 -18.03 -14.78 24.45
CA HIS A 112 -17.37 -15.89 23.75
C HIS A 112 -15.99 -16.18 24.34
N THR A 113 -15.97 -16.63 25.59
CA THR A 113 -15.07 -17.74 25.92
C THR A 113 -15.56 -18.96 25.15
N HIS A 114 -14.74 -19.51 24.26
CA HIS A 114 -14.93 -20.87 23.78
C HIS A 114 -15.01 -21.81 25.00
N THR A 115 -16.23 -22.20 25.39
CA THR A 115 -16.48 -23.43 26.12
C THR A 115 -17.64 -24.11 25.44
N GLU A 116 -17.28 -25.10 24.63
CA GLU A 116 -18.05 -26.30 24.33
C GLU A 116 -19.06 -26.61 25.46
N GLY A 117 -20.37 -26.53 25.19
CA GLY A 117 -21.37 -26.86 26.21
C GLY A 117 -22.75 -26.25 26.01
N ALA A 118 -23.32 -26.34 24.80
CA ALA A 118 -24.76 -26.18 24.63
C ALA A 118 -25.46 -27.41 25.23
N THR A 119 -25.82 -27.36 26.51
CA THR A 119 -26.84 -28.27 27.06
C THR A 119 -28.22 -27.75 26.64
N LEU A 120 -28.83 -28.51 25.74
CA LEU A 120 -30.24 -28.52 25.44
C LEU A 120 -31.09 -28.76 26.70
N GLY A 121 -32.17 -27.99 26.82
CA GLY A 121 -33.43 -28.42 27.44
C GLY A 121 -33.57 -28.30 28.95
N HIS A 122 -34.53 -27.46 29.39
CA HIS A 122 -35.81 -27.88 29.96
C HIS A 122 -36.76 -26.67 30.07
#